data_AF-A0AAF0C7R1-F1
#
_entry.id   AF-A0AAF0C7R1-F1
#
_cell.length_a   1.000
_cell.length_b   1.000
_cell.length_c   1.000
_cell.angle_alpha   90.00
_cell.angle_beta   90.00
_cell.angle_gamma   90.00
#
_symmetry.space_group_name_H-M   'P 1'
#
loop_
_entity.id
_entity.type
_entity.pdbx_description
1 polymer ?
#
loop_
_entity_poly.entity_id
_entity_poly.type
_entity_poly.pdbx_seq_one_letter_code
_entity_poly.pdbx_strand_id
1 'polypeptide(L)'
;MKNKLLPITFAMLGSFAVQANEQLPVDMLDIKSQANERWFELTGQYGDVNNIKTKRLKDGSILVTNTPGAVKAMAFDTYDTGEPGATGSQFQLVVETPDKATAGELQQIQAGSWGMQAHHCFSRYEGSTGWIDSCYKVHKLSGDGDSNYDYFQLEHYATAKGKSIWGLTRATLEASKASSSDSMQWVDWNPRADLDVGNCSTVSLQVTAQAVGISTSHNICDKWDITKYSTPGHFKNEWKSSSSAQRSEREVAYMIAVKVAQGGWPVWSLTHNYDTRLL
;
A
#
# COMPACT_ATOMS: atom_id res chain seq x y z
N MET A 1 5.29 66.78 -21.57
CA MET A 1 3.93 66.52 -22.11
C MET A 1 3.52 65.13 -21.67
N LYS A 2 2.37 65.02 -20.98
CA LYS A 2 1.88 63.82 -20.30
C LYS A 2 1.12 62.93 -21.31
N ASN A 3 1.62 61.74 -21.61
CA ASN A 3 0.85 60.74 -22.36
C ASN A 3 0.04 59.88 -21.40
N LYS A 4 -1.28 60.04 -21.52
CA LYS A 4 -2.33 59.35 -20.75
C LYS A 4 -2.49 57.92 -21.27
N LEU A 5 -2.53 56.98 -20.34
CA LEU A 5 -2.97 55.60 -20.53
C LEU A 5 -4.49 55.57 -20.79
N LEU A 6 -4.91 54.83 -21.80
CA LEU A 6 -6.31 54.51 -22.09
C LEU A 6 -6.70 53.19 -21.39
N PRO A 7 -7.93 53.07 -20.85
CA PRO A 7 -8.39 51.84 -20.21
C PRO A 7 -8.90 50.83 -21.25
N ILE A 8 -8.50 49.57 -21.08
CA ILE A 8 -9.03 48.41 -21.82
C ILE A 8 -10.31 47.96 -21.11
N THR A 9 -11.44 48.08 -21.81
CA THR A 9 -12.74 47.55 -21.39
C THR A 9 -12.83 46.08 -21.80
N PHE A 10 -12.91 45.16 -20.84
CA PHE A 10 -13.27 43.78 -21.09
C PHE A 10 -14.77 43.61 -20.90
N ALA A 11 -15.47 43.24 -21.97
CA ALA A 11 -16.84 42.75 -21.94
C ALA A 11 -16.80 41.22 -22.03
N MET A 12 -17.43 40.52 -21.09
CA MET A 12 -17.87 39.14 -21.30
C MET A 12 -19.10 38.81 -20.45
N LEU A 13 -20.18 38.48 -21.18
CA LEU A 13 -21.00 37.26 -21.06
C LEU A 13 -21.76 37.06 -19.74
N GLY A 14 -23.08 36.98 -19.71
CA GLY A 14 -23.93 36.21 -20.62
C GLY A 14 -24.55 35.09 -19.78
N SER A 15 -25.72 35.36 -19.24
CA SER A 15 -26.54 34.47 -18.43
C SER A 15 -27.03 33.28 -19.25
N PHE A 16 -26.85 32.06 -18.71
CA PHE A 16 -27.57 30.88 -19.17
C PHE A 16 -28.23 30.20 -17.97
N ALA A 17 -29.56 30.27 -17.94
CA ALA A 17 -30.40 29.36 -17.19
C ALA A 17 -30.60 28.11 -18.05
N VAL A 18 -30.41 26.94 -17.47
CA VAL A 18 -30.85 25.67 -18.07
C VAL A 18 -31.73 24.97 -17.04
N GLN A 19 -33.04 25.06 -17.28
CA GLN A 19 -34.00 24.06 -16.84
C GLN A 19 -33.77 22.80 -17.68
N ALA A 20 -33.57 21.67 -17.01
CA ALA A 20 -33.76 20.36 -17.63
C ALA A 20 -34.51 19.48 -16.61
N ASN A 21 -35.83 19.43 -16.81
CA ASN A 21 -36.70 18.40 -16.28
C ASN A 21 -36.96 17.45 -17.45
N GLU A 22 -36.24 16.34 -17.53
CA GLU A 22 -36.64 15.21 -18.34
C GLU A 22 -36.40 13.92 -17.55
N GLN A 23 -37.52 13.26 -17.34
CA GLN A 23 -37.69 11.99 -16.66
C GLN A 23 -37.69 10.91 -17.75
N LEU A 24 -36.80 9.91 -17.64
CA LEU A 24 -37.01 8.61 -18.26
C LEU A 24 -36.70 7.47 -17.27
N PRO A 25 -37.54 6.43 -17.22
CA PRO A 25 -37.46 5.35 -16.25
C PRO A 25 -36.77 4.11 -16.84
N VAL A 26 -35.87 3.48 -16.09
CA VAL A 26 -35.66 2.03 -16.16
C VAL A 26 -35.09 1.57 -14.81
N ASP A 27 -35.68 0.52 -14.26
CA ASP A 27 -35.35 -0.17 -13.02
C ASP A 27 -33.84 -0.27 -12.72
N MET A 28 -33.37 0.58 -11.80
CA MET A 28 -32.28 0.18 -10.91
C MET A 28 -32.90 -0.70 -9.85
N LEU A 29 -32.65 -2.00 -9.97
CA LEU A 29 -32.75 -2.95 -8.86
C LEU A 29 -32.12 -2.32 -7.62
N ASP A 30 -32.98 -1.86 -6.71
CA ASP A 30 -32.60 -1.39 -5.40
C ASP A 30 -32.08 -2.57 -4.58
N ILE A 31 -30.77 -2.78 -4.67
CA ILE A 31 -30.03 -3.82 -3.94
C ILE A 31 -30.17 -3.60 -2.41
N LYS A 32 -30.62 -2.42 -1.93
CA LYS A 32 -30.88 -2.21 -0.49
C LYS A 32 -32.10 -2.99 0.01
N SER A 33 -33.01 -3.41 -0.87
CA SER A 33 -34.22 -4.16 -0.49
C SER A 33 -34.02 -5.68 -0.36
N GLN A 34 -32.83 -6.21 -0.66
CA GLN A 34 -32.52 -7.65 -0.52
C GLN A 34 -31.46 -7.96 0.54
N ALA A 35 -31.40 -7.16 1.62
CA ALA A 35 -30.66 -7.51 2.83
C ALA A 35 -31.35 -8.63 3.63
N ASN A 36 -31.70 -9.73 2.97
CA ASN A 36 -31.90 -11.00 3.65
C ASN A 36 -30.53 -11.62 3.86
N GLU A 37 -30.28 -12.07 5.10
CA GLU A 37 -29.05 -12.70 5.56
C GLU A 37 -28.48 -13.67 4.53
N ARG A 38 -27.42 -13.26 3.84
CA ARG A 38 -26.63 -14.16 3.01
C ARG A 38 -25.29 -14.35 3.69
N TRP A 39 -25.14 -15.53 4.29
CA TRP A 39 -23.83 -16.07 4.60
C TRP A 39 -23.18 -16.44 3.27
N PHE A 40 -22.00 -15.90 3.02
CA PHE A 40 -21.19 -16.33 1.89
C PHE A 40 -20.18 -17.33 2.42
N GLU A 41 -20.23 -18.56 1.91
CA GLU A 41 -19.13 -19.50 2.08
C GLU A 41 -18.06 -19.15 1.05
N LEU A 42 -16.96 -18.59 1.52
CA LEU A 42 -15.75 -18.48 0.72
C LEU A 42 -15.10 -19.86 0.72
N THR A 43 -15.45 -20.68 -0.28
CA THR A 43 -14.70 -21.91 -0.59
C THR A 43 -13.43 -21.53 -1.33
N GLY A 44 -12.44 -21.07 -0.57
CA GLY A 44 -11.05 -20.98 -1.01
C GLY A 44 -10.21 -21.85 -0.09
N GLN A 45 -9.30 -22.65 -0.67
CA GLN A 45 -8.33 -23.43 0.10
C GLN A 45 -7.35 -22.47 0.80
N TYR A 46 -7.75 -21.94 1.95
CA TYR A 46 -6.84 -21.53 3.00
C TYR A 46 -6.56 -22.78 3.83
N GLY A 47 -5.31 -23.24 3.79
CA GLY A 47 -4.86 -24.42 4.53
C GLY A 47 -5.34 -24.35 5.97
N ASP A 48 -6.08 -25.38 6.37
CA ASP A 48 -6.48 -25.74 7.73
C ASP A 48 -7.65 -25.01 8.40
N VAL A 49 -8.41 -24.17 7.70
CA VAL A 49 -9.72 -23.69 8.21
C VAL A 49 -10.82 -23.95 7.19
N ASN A 50 -11.42 -25.14 7.27
CA ASN A 50 -12.43 -25.62 6.33
C ASN A 50 -13.70 -24.75 6.26
N ASN A 51 -13.89 -23.75 7.12
CA ASN A 51 -15.07 -22.87 7.14
C ASN A 51 -14.78 -21.49 7.75
N ILE A 52 -14.18 -20.56 6.99
CA ILE A 52 -14.18 -19.14 7.38
C ILE A 52 -15.50 -18.54 6.93
N LYS A 53 -16.31 -18.07 7.89
CA LYS A 53 -17.56 -17.35 7.59
C LYS A 53 -17.31 -15.85 7.69
N THR A 54 -17.68 -15.13 6.64
CA THR A 54 -17.60 -13.67 6.61
C THR A 54 -19.00 -13.06 6.57
N LYS A 55 -19.25 -12.04 7.40
CA LYS A 55 -20.50 -11.25 7.37
C LYS A 55 -20.17 -9.80 7.09
N ARG A 56 -20.82 -9.22 6.07
CA ARG A 56 -20.73 -7.78 5.79
C ARG A 56 -21.74 -7.05 6.67
N LEU A 57 -21.26 -6.10 7.46
CA LEU A 57 -22.07 -5.29 8.37
C LEU A 57 -22.76 -4.16 7.59
N LYS A 58 -23.82 -3.59 8.19
CA LYS A 58 -24.63 -2.53 7.55
C LYS A 58 -23.84 -1.25 7.26
N ASP A 59 -22.74 -1.03 7.98
CA ASP A 59 -21.79 0.07 7.77
C ASP A 59 -20.76 -0.21 6.66
N GLY A 60 -20.80 -1.40 6.05
CA GLY A 60 -19.91 -1.81 4.97
C GLY A 60 -18.64 -2.56 5.41
N SER A 61 -18.36 -2.63 6.72
CA SER A 61 -17.23 -3.39 7.28
C SER A 61 -17.44 -4.91 7.20
N ILE A 62 -16.37 -5.70 7.31
CA ILE A 62 -16.40 -7.16 7.16
C ILE A 62 -15.91 -7.80 8.46
N LEU A 63 -16.76 -8.64 9.06
CA LEU A 63 -16.38 -9.49 10.18
C LEU A 63 -15.88 -10.84 9.64
N VAL A 64 -14.67 -11.22 10.04
CA VAL A 64 -14.04 -12.51 9.71
C VAL A 64 -13.85 -13.28 11.01
N THR A 65 -14.43 -14.48 11.12
CA THR A 65 -14.22 -15.36 12.29
C THR A 65 -13.96 -16.80 11.85
N ASN A 66 -13.01 -17.45 12.53
CA ASN A 66 -12.71 -18.87 12.41
C ASN A 66 -13.51 -19.74 13.40
N THR A 67 -14.31 -19.13 14.28
CA THR A 67 -15.15 -19.81 15.29
C THR A 67 -16.58 -19.26 15.28
N PRO A 68 -17.40 -19.64 14.27
CA PRO A 68 -18.77 -19.13 14.12
C PRO A 68 -19.68 -19.37 15.33
N GLY A 69 -19.42 -20.42 16.12
CA GLY A 69 -20.19 -20.76 17.31
C GLY A 69 -19.94 -19.85 18.53
N ALA A 70 -18.92 -19.00 18.50
CA ALA A 70 -18.60 -18.07 19.60
C ALA A 70 -19.42 -16.77 19.53
N VAL A 71 -20.07 -16.46 18.40
CA VAL A 71 -20.91 -15.28 18.23
C VAL A 71 -22.36 -15.69 18.44
N LYS A 72 -22.83 -15.69 19.69
CA LYS A 72 -24.21 -16.09 20.01
C LYS A 72 -25.27 -15.00 19.79
N ALA A 73 -24.92 -13.73 19.96
CA ALA A 73 -25.82 -12.61 19.72
C ALA A 73 -25.06 -11.34 19.32
N MET A 74 -25.66 -10.54 18.45
CA MET A 74 -25.31 -9.13 18.24
C MET A 74 -26.54 -8.33 18.67
N ALA A 75 -26.41 -7.52 19.71
CA ALA A 75 -27.46 -6.59 20.11
C ALA A 75 -27.26 -5.25 19.39
N PHE A 76 -28.37 -4.66 18.94
CA PHE A 76 -28.39 -3.34 18.33
C PHE A 76 -29.21 -2.44 19.25
N ASP A 77 -28.55 -1.59 20.04
CA ASP A 77 -29.23 -0.58 20.84
C ASP A 77 -29.17 0.77 20.13
N THR A 78 -30.33 1.25 19.69
CA THR A 78 -30.53 2.66 19.34
C THR A 78 -30.86 3.42 20.62
N TYR A 79 -30.06 4.42 20.96
CA TYR A 79 -30.41 5.35 22.02
C TYR A 79 -30.69 6.74 21.42
N ASP A 80 -31.71 7.37 21.98
CA ASP A 80 -32.01 8.77 21.70
C ASP A 80 -30.97 9.65 22.41
N THR A 81 -30.34 10.56 21.67
CA THR A 81 -29.34 11.47 22.27
C THR A 81 -30.01 12.64 23.01
N GLY A 82 -31.34 12.73 22.96
CA GLY A 82 -32.13 13.80 23.59
C GLY A 82 -32.16 15.11 22.79
N GLU A 83 -31.44 15.17 21.67
CA GLU A 83 -31.44 16.29 20.73
C GLU A 83 -32.50 16.03 19.63
N PRO A 84 -33.45 16.96 19.38
CA PRO A 84 -34.48 16.80 18.36
C PRO A 84 -33.86 16.50 16.97
N GLY A 85 -34.02 15.25 16.51
CA GLY A 85 -33.53 14.81 15.21
C GLY A 85 -32.14 14.15 15.20
N ALA A 86 -31.47 13.97 16.34
CA ALA A 86 -30.19 13.27 16.42
C ALA A 86 -30.36 11.89 17.10
N THR A 87 -30.37 10.84 16.29
CA THR A 87 -30.17 9.46 16.77
C THR A 87 -28.72 9.07 16.56
N GLY A 88 -28.02 8.74 17.65
CA GLY A 88 -26.68 8.18 17.61
C GLY A 88 -26.76 6.66 17.66
N SER A 89 -25.96 5.97 16.84
CA SER A 89 -25.76 4.52 16.96
C SER A 89 -24.37 4.29 17.54
N GLN A 90 -24.27 3.73 18.75
CA GLN A 90 -23.03 3.10 19.21
C GLN A 90 -23.13 1.60 19.00
N PHE A 91 -22.01 1.00 18.59
CA PHE A 91 -21.89 -0.45 18.43
C PHE A 91 -21.05 -0.99 19.57
N GLN A 92 -21.67 -1.76 20.47
CA GLN A 92 -20.94 -2.49 21.50
C GLN A 92 -20.89 -3.97 21.10
N LEU A 93 -19.70 -4.44 20.71
CA LEU A 93 -19.45 -5.86 20.47
C LEU A 93 -19.15 -6.53 21.81
N VAL A 94 -20.13 -7.25 22.37
CA VAL A 94 -19.91 -8.11 23.54
C VAL A 94 -19.51 -9.49 23.03
N VAL A 95 -18.23 -9.84 23.17
CA VAL A 95 -17.73 -11.20 22.89
C VAL A 95 -17.70 -11.94 24.23
N GLU A 96 -18.70 -12.78 24.50
CA GLU A 96 -18.59 -13.76 25.58
C GLU A 96 -17.63 -14.87 25.15
N THR A 97 -16.43 -14.88 25.71
CA THR A 97 -15.54 -16.04 25.62
C THR A 97 -16.23 -17.22 26.31
N PRO A 98 -16.37 -18.39 25.66
CA PRO A 98 -17.08 -19.51 26.26
C PRO A 98 -16.44 -19.92 27.58
N ASP A 99 -17.26 -20.03 28.63
CA ASP A 99 -16.89 -20.66 29.89
C ASP A 99 -16.42 -22.08 29.59
N LYS A 100 -15.11 -22.30 29.72
CA LYS A 100 -14.37 -23.51 29.34
C LYS A 100 -14.13 -23.64 27.83
N ALA A 101 -13.22 -22.81 27.31
CA ALA A 101 -12.17 -23.39 26.48
C ALA A 101 -11.47 -24.44 27.34
N THR A 102 -11.85 -25.70 27.19
CA THR A 102 -11.12 -26.83 27.77
C THR A 102 -9.66 -26.62 27.39
N ALA A 103 -8.74 -26.72 28.36
CA ALA A 103 -7.30 -26.65 28.17
C ALA A 103 -6.79 -27.88 27.38
N GLY A 104 -7.44 -28.21 26.26
CA GLY A 104 -6.85 -29.01 25.21
C GLY A 104 -5.73 -28.18 24.64
N GLU A 105 -4.51 -28.66 24.88
CA GLU A 105 -3.23 -28.23 24.33
C GLU A 105 -3.38 -27.06 23.36
N LEU A 106 -3.33 -25.84 23.90
CA LEU A 106 -3.07 -24.65 23.10
C LEU A 106 -1.69 -24.88 22.49
N GLN A 107 -1.64 -25.53 21.33
CA GLN A 107 -0.45 -25.54 20.52
C GLN A 107 -0.16 -24.08 20.27
N GLN A 108 0.93 -23.62 20.88
CA GLN A 108 1.42 -22.26 20.72
C GLN A 108 1.66 -22.10 19.22
N ILE A 109 0.72 -21.44 18.53
CA ILE A 109 0.89 -21.06 17.14
C ILE A 109 2.09 -20.13 17.17
N GLN A 110 3.23 -20.64 16.71
CA GLN A 110 4.44 -19.86 16.67
C GLN A 110 4.17 -18.71 15.71
N ALA A 111 4.09 -17.48 16.22
CA ALA A 111 3.83 -16.33 15.37
C ALA A 111 5.01 -16.16 14.42
N GLY A 112 4.73 -16.12 13.13
CA GLY A 112 5.77 -15.91 12.13
C GLY A 112 6.55 -14.63 12.40
N SER A 113 7.84 -14.64 12.07
CA SER A 113 8.71 -13.48 12.29
C SER A 113 9.68 -13.28 11.12
N TRP A 114 9.91 -12.01 10.77
CA TRP A 114 10.86 -11.63 9.74
C TRP A 114 12.28 -11.61 10.30
N GLY A 115 13.15 -12.48 9.78
CA GLY A 115 14.58 -12.50 10.08
C GLY A 115 15.40 -11.91 8.94
N MET A 116 16.25 -10.91 9.23
CA MET A 116 17.16 -10.34 8.23
C MET A 116 18.18 -11.39 7.78
N GLN A 117 18.28 -11.57 6.46
CA GLN A 117 19.18 -12.53 5.83
C GLN A 117 20.38 -11.85 5.18
N ALA A 118 20.17 -10.64 4.64
CA ALA A 118 21.22 -9.86 3.99
C ALA A 118 20.97 -8.36 4.16
N HIS A 119 22.06 -7.61 4.26
CA HIS A 119 22.07 -6.16 4.20
C HIS A 119 23.36 -5.71 3.54
N HIS A 120 23.27 -4.86 2.52
CA HIS A 120 24.43 -4.33 1.83
C HIS A 120 24.16 -2.92 1.32
N CYS A 121 25.19 -2.10 1.33
CA CYS A 121 25.21 -0.77 0.73
C CYS A 121 26.24 -0.73 -0.38
N PHE A 122 25.82 -0.31 -1.57
CA PHE A 122 26.69 -0.16 -2.72
C PHE A 122 27.61 1.05 -2.54
N SER A 123 28.76 1.02 -3.20
CA SER A 123 29.57 2.24 -3.35
C SER A 123 28.78 3.30 -4.11
N ARG A 124 28.97 4.57 -3.73
CA ARG A 124 28.33 5.70 -4.39
C ARG A 124 28.64 5.71 -5.88
N TYR A 125 27.59 5.77 -6.70
CA TYR A 125 27.70 6.04 -8.12
C TYR A 125 27.70 7.56 -8.34
N GLU A 126 28.82 8.09 -8.82
CA GLU A 126 29.07 9.53 -8.91
C GLU A 126 29.55 9.93 -10.31
N GLY A 127 28.97 11.01 -10.84
CA GLY A 127 29.34 11.60 -12.12
C GLY A 127 29.68 13.08 -11.98
N SER A 128 29.85 13.78 -13.10
CA SER A 128 30.15 15.22 -13.10
C SER A 128 28.98 16.07 -12.61
N THR A 129 27.74 15.60 -12.73
CA THR A 129 26.53 16.38 -12.47
C THR A 129 25.79 15.99 -11.20
N GLY A 130 26.06 14.83 -10.60
CA GLY A 130 25.32 14.33 -9.45
C GLY A 130 25.94 13.08 -8.84
N TRP A 131 25.20 12.46 -7.93
CA TRP A 131 25.49 11.14 -7.36
C TRP A 131 24.24 10.44 -6.84
N ILE A 132 24.35 9.13 -6.66
CA ILE A 132 23.39 8.27 -5.96
C ILE A 132 24.14 7.20 -5.14
N ASP A 133 23.68 6.92 -3.93
CA ASP A 133 24.09 5.76 -3.14
C ASP A 133 22.87 4.94 -2.74
N SER A 134 22.93 3.62 -2.88
CA SER A 134 21.82 2.73 -2.57
C SER A 134 22.22 1.60 -1.64
N CYS A 135 21.25 1.11 -0.88
CA CYS A 135 21.39 -0.03 0.01
C CYS A 135 20.17 -0.94 -0.14
N TYR A 136 20.33 -2.22 0.19
CA TYR A 136 19.21 -3.15 0.25
C TYR A 136 19.24 -4.00 1.51
N LYS A 137 18.06 -4.44 1.93
CA LYS A 137 17.87 -5.46 2.98
C LYS A 137 17.00 -6.57 2.44
N VAL A 138 17.34 -7.82 2.78
CA VAL A 138 16.51 -8.98 2.52
C VAL A 138 16.13 -9.62 3.84
N HIS A 139 14.84 -9.88 4.03
CA HIS A 139 14.32 -10.64 5.16
C HIS A 139 13.65 -11.92 4.66
N LYS A 140 13.69 -12.97 5.49
CA LYS A 140 12.93 -14.22 5.30
C LYS A 140 11.93 -14.35 6.43
N LEU A 141 10.69 -14.68 6.11
CA LEU A 141 9.68 -15.01 7.12
C LEU A 141 9.93 -16.44 7.60
N SER A 142 10.00 -16.62 8.92
CA SER A 142 10.15 -17.93 9.57
C SER A 142 8.96 -18.20 10.49
N GLY A 143 8.58 -19.47 10.65
CA GLY A 143 7.48 -19.85 11.55
C GLY A 143 6.10 -19.44 11.03
N ASP A 144 5.94 -19.34 9.72
CA ASP A 144 4.68 -19.02 9.05
C ASP A 144 3.77 -20.24 8.82
N GLY A 145 4.29 -21.45 9.06
CA GLY A 145 3.53 -22.70 8.96
C GLY A 145 3.29 -23.20 7.54
N ASP A 146 3.80 -22.49 6.52
CA ASP A 146 3.72 -22.92 5.12
C ASP A 146 4.86 -23.92 4.83
N SER A 147 4.52 -25.15 4.48
CA SER A 147 5.50 -26.18 4.12
C SER A 147 5.85 -26.19 2.63
N ASN A 148 5.17 -25.38 1.82
CA ASN A 148 5.34 -25.35 0.38
C ASN A 148 6.17 -24.16 -0.11
N TYR A 149 6.24 -23.09 0.67
CA TYR A 149 6.84 -21.83 0.24
C TYR A 149 7.66 -21.16 1.33
N ASP A 150 8.79 -20.59 0.92
CA ASP A 150 9.52 -19.62 1.72
C ASP A 150 9.18 -18.20 1.25
N TYR A 151 8.90 -17.30 2.19
CA TYR A 151 8.54 -15.91 1.92
C TYR A 151 9.70 -14.98 2.20
N PHE A 152 9.96 -14.07 1.26
CA PHE A 152 11.05 -13.13 1.32
C PHE A 152 10.58 -11.72 1.05
N GLN A 153 11.22 -10.77 1.72
CA GLN A 153 11.03 -9.36 1.54
C GLN A 153 12.34 -8.72 1.09
N LEU A 154 12.29 -7.86 0.08
CA LEU A 154 13.40 -7.00 -0.36
C LEU A 154 13.02 -5.53 -0.11
N GLU A 155 13.85 -4.81 0.63
CA GLU A 155 13.84 -3.35 0.77
C GLU A 155 15.01 -2.83 -0.05
N HIS A 156 14.77 -1.89 -0.97
CA HIS A 156 15.82 -1.22 -1.72
C HIS A 156 15.58 0.29 -1.61
N TYR A 157 16.57 1.03 -1.13
CA TYR A 157 16.49 2.45 -0.87
C TYR A 157 17.77 3.16 -1.28
N ALA A 158 17.66 4.44 -1.60
CA ALA A 158 18.79 5.24 -2.06
C ALA A 158 18.59 6.73 -1.77
N THR A 159 19.71 7.43 -1.64
CA THR A 159 19.76 8.90 -1.65
C THR A 159 20.47 9.38 -2.92
N ALA A 160 19.92 10.42 -3.55
CA ALA A 160 20.51 11.03 -4.74
C ALA A 160 20.57 12.56 -4.63
N LYS A 161 21.51 13.17 -5.35
CA LYS A 161 21.72 14.63 -5.32
C LYS A 161 22.37 15.15 -6.61
N GLY A 162 21.97 16.35 -7.05
CA GLY A 162 22.66 17.13 -8.08
C GLY A 162 23.84 17.95 -7.55
N LYS A 163 24.83 18.25 -8.39
CA LYS A 163 26.04 19.02 -8.05
C LYS A 163 26.00 20.45 -8.62
N SER A 164 26.47 21.41 -7.85
CA SER A 164 26.70 22.79 -8.30
C SER A 164 25.46 23.45 -8.95
N ILE A 165 25.50 23.67 -10.27
CA ILE A 165 24.45 24.26 -11.13
C ILE A 165 23.54 23.20 -11.77
N TRP A 166 23.75 21.93 -11.46
CA TRP A 166 22.92 20.83 -11.91
C TRP A 166 21.87 20.52 -10.84
N GLY A 167 20.61 20.57 -11.24
CA GLY A 167 19.52 20.13 -10.39
C GLY A 167 19.13 18.68 -10.69
N LEU A 168 18.87 17.90 -9.64
CA LEU A 168 18.38 16.53 -9.78
C LEU A 168 16.98 16.55 -10.39
N THR A 169 16.75 15.75 -11.44
CA THR A 169 15.45 15.63 -12.10
C THR A 169 14.82 14.26 -11.87
N ARG A 170 15.65 13.24 -11.65
CA ARG A 170 15.20 11.87 -11.42
C ARG A 170 16.21 11.09 -10.58
N ALA A 171 15.71 10.19 -9.73
CA ALA A 171 16.48 9.12 -9.11
C ALA A 171 15.67 7.82 -9.21
N THR A 172 16.29 6.74 -9.64
CA THR A 172 15.60 5.49 -9.96
C THR A 172 16.22 4.35 -9.20
N LEU A 173 15.36 3.49 -8.65
CA LEU A 173 15.72 2.15 -8.19
C LEU A 173 14.87 1.13 -8.92
N GLU A 174 15.52 0.03 -9.29
CA GLU A 174 14.85 -1.09 -9.93
C GLU A 174 15.46 -2.40 -9.43
N ALA A 175 14.58 -3.36 -9.13
CA ALA A 175 14.92 -4.75 -8.94
C ALA A 175 14.33 -5.52 -10.11
N SER A 176 15.08 -6.48 -10.63
CA SER A 176 14.58 -7.48 -11.57
C SER A 176 14.98 -8.87 -11.08
N LYS A 177 14.21 -9.90 -11.44
CA LYS A 177 14.58 -11.30 -11.13
C LYS A 177 15.89 -11.64 -11.85
N ALA A 178 16.93 -12.02 -11.12
CA ALA A 178 18.17 -12.50 -11.71
C ALA A 178 17.98 -13.88 -12.33
N SER A 179 18.78 -14.23 -13.34
CA SER A 179 18.74 -15.55 -13.99
C SER A 179 19.09 -16.70 -13.04
N SER A 180 19.87 -16.43 -11.99
CA SER A 180 20.22 -17.39 -10.93
C SER A 180 19.15 -17.56 -9.86
N SER A 181 18.04 -16.82 -9.95
CA SER A 181 16.95 -16.89 -8.96
C SER A 181 16.03 -18.08 -9.21
N ASP A 182 15.58 -18.70 -8.12
CA ASP A 182 14.42 -19.58 -8.16
C ASP A 182 13.16 -18.84 -8.65
N SER A 183 12.15 -19.61 -9.06
CA SER A 183 10.86 -19.09 -9.49
C SER A 183 10.15 -18.35 -8.37
N MET A 184 10.07 -17.03 -8.52
CA MET A 184 9.36 -16.14 -7.61
C MET A 184 7.87 -16.06 -7.96
N GLN A 185 7.04 -15.81 -6.96
CA GLN A 185 5.65 -15.39 -7.09
C GLN A 185 5.43 -14.10 -6.29
N TRP A 186 4.62 -13.17 -6.81
CA TRP A 186 4.26 -11.95 -6.09
C TRP A 186 3.48 -12.28 -4.82
N VAL A 187 3.86 -11.68 -3.71
CA VAL A 187 3.09 -11.73 -2.44
C VAL A 187 2.53 -10.35 -2.15
N ASP A 188 3.40 -9.34 -2.09
CA ASP A 188 3.00 -7.96 -1.81
C ASP A 188 4.04 -6.95 -2.32
N TRP A 189 3.69 -5.66 -2.34
CA TRP A 189 4.59 -4.58 -2.74
C TRP A 189 4.15 -3.23 -2.19
N ASN A 190 5.12 -2.33 -2.05
CA ASN A 190 4.92 -0.96 -1.59
C ASN A 190 6.00 -0.02 -2.15
N PRO A 191 5.66 1.19 -2.64
CA PRO A 191 4.31 1.78 -2.72
C PRO A 191 3.34 1.02 -3.63
N ARG A 192 2.03 1.13 -3.36
CA ARG A 192 0.99 0.47 -4.17
C ARG A 192 0.53 1.27 -5.39
N ALA A 193 0.82 2.56 -5.41
CA ALA A 193 0.49 3.51 -6.47
C ALA A 193 1.53 4.64 -6.45
N ASP A 194 1.53 5.45 -7.50
CA ASP A 194 2.31 6.69 -7.54
C ASP A 194 1.94 7.57 -6.35
N LEU A 195 2.94 8.21 -5.77
CA LEU A 195 2.78 9.12 -4.64
C LEU A 195 3.22 10.52 -5.06
N ASP A 196 2.38 11.51 -4.80
CA ASP A 196 2.73 12.93 -4.90
C ASP A 196 2.52 13.56 -3.54
N VAL A 197 3.62 13.83 -2.82
CA VAL A 197 3.56 14.43 -1.48
C VAL A 197 3.79 15.93 -1.49
N GLY A 198 4.23 16.49 -2.63
CA GLY A 198 4.68 17.88 -2.73
C GLY A 198 5.86 18.17 -1.80
N ASN A 199 5.57 18.52 -0.55
CA ASN A 199 6.57 18.76 0.49
C ASN A 199 7.17 17.46 1.02
N CYS A 200 8.34 17.57 1.64
CA CYS A 200 9.00 16.42 2.26
C CYS A 200 8.17 15.90 3.45
N SER A 201 7.88 14.59 3.45
CA SER A 201 7.15 13.91 4.52
C SER A 201 7.68 12.49 4.72
N THR A 202 7.52 11.95 5.93
CA THR A 202 7.85 10.56 6.20
C THR A 202 6.68 9.67 5.78
N VAL A 203 6.95 8.67 4.95
CA VAL A 203 6.01 7.59 4.61
C VAL A 203 6.51 6.27 5.17
N SER A 204 5.57 5.42 5.57
CA SER A 204 5.89 4.04 5.94
C SER A 204 5.68 3.13 4.75
N LEU A 205 6.73 2.40 4.38
CA LEU A 205 6.63 1.29 3.44
C LEU A 205 6.37 0.02 4.23
N GLN A 206 5.41 -0.77 3.79
CA GLN A 206 5.03 -2.02 4.45
C GLN A 206 4.66 -3.08 3.41
N VAL A 207 5.10 -4.31 3.67
CA VAL A 207 4.62 -5.50 2.98
C VAL A 207 4.19 -6.54 4.00
N THR A 208 3.23 -7.39 3.62
CA THR A 208 2.69 -8.45 4.47
C THR A 208 2.74 -9.80 3.76
N ALA A 209 3.21 -10.83 4.47
CA ALA A 209 3.12 -12.22 4.05
C ALA A 209 2.57 -13.07 5.20
N GLN A 210 1.65 -14.00 4.93
CA GLN A 210 1.04 -14.86 5.96
C GLN A 210 0.55 -14.09 7.21
N ALA A 211 -0.10 -12.94 7.00
CA ALA A 211 -0.55 -12.00 8.04
C ALA A 211 0.56 -11.38 8.92
N VAL A 212 1.84 -11.62 8.62
CA VAL A 212 2.98 -11.01 9.30
C VAL A 212 3.53 -9.86 8.45
N GLY A 213 3.37 -8.63 8.95
CA GLY A 213 3.88 -7.42 8.30
C GLY A 213 5.32 -7.08 8.69
N ILE A 214 6.05 -6.45 7.78
CA ILE A 214 7.30 -5.72 8.07
C ILE A 214 7.20 -4.33 7.45
N SER A 215 7.66 -3.32 8.20
CA SER A 215 7.60 -1.93 7.77
C SER A 215 8.90 -1.16 8.05
N THR A 216 9.20 -0.19 7.20
CA THR A 216 10.26 0.79 7.38
C THR A 216 9.72 2.19 7.07
N SER A 217 10.44 3.24 7.45
CA SER A 217 10.04 4.62 7.21
C SER A 217 11.07 5.35 6.36
N HIS A 218 10.59 6.10 5.39
CA HIS A 218 11.39 6.82 4.39
C HIS A 218 10.88 8.27 4.25
N ASN A 219 11.78 9.20 3.99
CA ASN A 219 11.45 10.61 3.78
C ASN A 219 11.32 10.88 2.29
N ILE A 220 10.10 11.12 1.84
CA ILE A 220 9.82 11.37 0.43
C ILE A 220 9.52 12.84 0.24
N CYS A 221 10.05 13.40 -0.84
CA CYS A 221 9.73 14.75 -1.31
C CYS A 221 9.23 14.62 -2.75
N ASP A 222 8.40 15.56 -3.21
CA ASP A 222 7.91 15.58 -4.58
C ASP A 222 7.13 14.30 -4.94
N LYS A 223 7.55 13.59 -6.00
CA LYS A 223 6.82 12.44 -6.57
C LYS A 223 7.65 11.17 -6.56
N TRP A 224 6.99 10.05 -6.24
CA TRP A 224 7.43 8.70 -6.54
C TRP A 224 6.51 8.08 -7.59
N ASP A 225 7.08 7.67 -8.70
CA ASP A 225 6.41 7.04 -9.85
C ASP A 225 6.82 5.56 -9.87
N ILE A 226 5.86 4.67 -9.62
CA ILE A 226 6.12 3.24 -9.46
C ILE A 226 5.72 2.47 -10.71
N THR A 227 6.50 1.45 -11.04
CA THR A 227 6.14 0.48 -12.07
C THR A 227 6.29 -0.91 -11.49
N LYS A 228 5.15 -1.60 -11.34
CA LYS A 228 5.12 -3.03 -11.04
C LYS A 228 5.00 -3.81 -12.34
N TYR A 229 5.95 -4.70 -12.59
CA TYR A 229 5.96 -5.54 -13.78
C TYR A 229 5.21 -6.86 -13.54
N SER A 230 4.88 -7.55 -14.63
CA SER A 230 4.23 -8.86 -14.58
C SER A 230 5.15 -9.94 -13.99
N THR A 231 6.45 -9.87 -14.26
CA THR A 231 7.46 -10.77 -13.69
C THR A 231 7.58 -10.58 -12.17
N PRO A 232 7.36 -11.64 -11.37
CA PRO A 232 7.58 -11.60 -9.93
C PRO A 232 8.99 -11.17 -9.54
N GLY A 233 9.08 -10.24 -8.59
CA GLY A 233 10.36 -9.65 -8.17
C GLY A 233 10.84 -8.48 -9.03
N HIS A 234 10.14 -8.13 -10.12
CA HIS A 234 10.48 -6.98 -10.96
C HIS A 234 9.66 -5.74 -10.58
N PHE A 235 10.33 -4.78 -9.95
CA PHE A 235 9.72 -3.54 -9.46
C PHE A 235 10.66 -2.37 -9.65
N LYS A 236 10.10 -1.23 -10.06
CA LYS A 236 10.83 0.02 -10.22
C LYS A 236 10.11 1.13 -9.45
N ASN A 237 10.88 1.98 -8.79
CA ASN A 237 10.41 3.24 -8.25
C ASN A 237 11.32 4.38 -8.74
N GLU A 238 10.72 5.47 -9.18
CA GLU A 238 11.41 6.68 -9.63
C GLU A 238 10.98 7.87 -8.78
N TRP A 239 11.92 8.49 -8.07
CA TRP A 239 11.74 9.86 -7.63
C TRP A 239 11.79 10.79 -8.84
N LYS A 240 10.82 11.71 -8.96
CA LYS A 240 10.73 12.72 -10.01
C LYS A 240 10.33 14.07 -9.41
N SER A 241 10.86 15.15 -9.96
CA SER A 241 10.34 16.49 -9.68
C SER A 241 10.08 17.29 -10.96
N SER A 242 9.02 18.10 -10.94
CA SER A 242 8.66 19.01 -12.02
C SER A 242 9.63 20.20 -12.11
N SER A 243 10.15 20.63 -10.97
CA SER A 243 11.24 21.61 -10.83
C SER A 243 12.49 20.88 -10.33
N SER A 244 13.63 21.04 -11.00
CA SER A 244 14.84 20.34 -10.57
C SER A 244 15.19 20.63 -9.12
N ALA A 245 15.44 19.59 -8.33
CA ALA A 245 15.88 19.73 -6.95
C ALA A 245 17.32 20.22 -6.93
N GLN A 246 17.50 21.51 -6.60
CA GLN A 246 18.81 22.12 -6.51
C GLN A 246 19.44 21.80 -5.14
N ARG A 247 20.69 21.31 -5.17
CA ARG A 247 21.57 21.16 -4.00
C ARG A 247 20.95 20.44 -2.79
N SER A 248 19.92 19.64 -3.00
CA SER A 248 19.18 18.95 -1.95
C SER A 248 19.09 17.46 -2.27
N GLU A 249 19.20 16.66 -1.22
CA GLU A 249 19.13 15.20 -1.30
C GLU A 249 17.68 14.77 -1.48
N ARG A 250 17.50 13.67 -2.21
CA ARG A 250 16.20 13.05 -2.45
C ARG A 250 16.31 11.56 -2.24
N GLU A 251 15.37 11.03 -1.47
CA GLU A 251 15.26 9.62 -1.19
C GLU A 251 14.29 8.96 -2.17
N VAL A 252 14.64 7.75 -2.58
CA VAL A 252 13.77 6.83 -3.32
C VAL A 252 13.89 5.46 -2.67
N ALA A 253 12.77 4.79 -2.42
CA ALA A 253 12.76 3.46 -1.83
C ALA A 253 11.55 2.65 -2.25
N TYR A 254 11.64 1.33 -2.19
CA TYR A 254 10.50 0.44 -2.29
C TYR A 254 10.72 -0.81 -1.43
N MET A 255 9.61 -1.48 -1.11
CA MET A 255 9.60 -2.80 -0.53
C MET A 255 8.78 -3.75 -1.38
N ILE A 256 9.30 -4.94 -1.63
CA ILE A 256 8.55 -6.01 -2.29
C ILE A 256 8.61 -7.29 -1.46
N ALA A 257 7.54 -8.07 -1.51
CA ALA A 257 7.50 -9.42 -0.98
C ALA A 257 7.22 -10.42 -2.10
N VAL A 258 8.00 -11.50 -2.11
CA VAL A 258 7.83 -12.63 -3.01
C VAL A 258 7.85 -13.93 -2.22
N LYS A 259 7.36 -15.00 -2.83
CA LYS A 259 7.57 -16.35 -2.33
C LYS A 259 8.24 -17.21 -3.39
N VAL A 260 9.00 -18.19 -2.94
CA VAL A 260 9.64 -19.24 -3.74
C VAL A 260 9.26 -20.59 -3.15
N ALA A 261 9.47 -21.69 -3.90
CA ALA A 261 9.25 -23.03 -3.36
C ALA A 261 10.09 -23.25 -2.08
N GLN A 262 9.61 -24.11 -1.18
CA GLN A 262 10.30 -24.45 0.07
C GLN A 262 11.77 -24.81 -0.16
N GLY A 263 12.68 -24.15 0.58
CA GLY A 263 14.13 -24.33 0.43
C GLY A 263 14.76 -23.55 -0.72
N GLY A 264 13.96 -22.86 -1.54
CA GLY A 264 14.43 -22.00 -2.62
C GLY A 264 14.94 -20.64 -2.12
N TRP A 265 15.58 -19.91 -3.03
CA TRP A 265 16.18 -18.61 -2.76
C TRP A 265 15.92 -17.60 -3.90
N PRO A 266 15.26 -16.45 -3.60
CA PRO A 266 15.12 -15.39 -4.57
C PRO A 266 16.43 -14.62 -4.74
N VAL A 267 16.79 -14.31 -6.00
CA VAL A 267 17.93 -13.45 -6.33
C VAL A 267 17.47 -12.30 -7.20
N TRP A 268 17.82 -11.08 -6.81
CA TRP A 268 17.51 -9.86 -7.57
C TRP A 268 18.76 -9.27 -8.21
N SER A 269 18.63 -8.79 -9.44
CA SER A 269 19.54 -7.81 -10.01
C SER A 269 19.04 -6.42 -9.65
N LEU A 270 19.87 -5.65 -8.95
CA LEU A 270 19.52 -4.32 -8.46
C LEU A 270 20.25 -3.26 -9.28
N THR A 271 19.49 -2.28 -9.77
CA THR A 271 20.02 -1.13 -10.50
C THR A 271 19.59 0.17 -9.85
N HIS A 272 20.49 1.15 -9.86
CA HIS A 272 20.22 2.50 -9.39
C HIS A 272 20.75 3.50 -10.43
N ASN A 273 20.03 4.60 -10.63
CA ASN A 273 20.44 5.64 -11.56
C ASN A 273 19.93 7.01 -11.12
N TYR A 274 20.50 8.08 -11.67
CA TYR A 274 20.03 9.45 -11.47
C TYR A 274 20.17 10.25 -12.76
N ASP A 275 19.32 11.25 -12.92
CA ASP A 275 19.44 12.26 -13.97
C ASP A 275 19.41 13.65 -13.40
N THR A 276 20.09 14.54 -14.12
CA THR A 276 20.21 15.95 -13.78
C THR A 276 20.01 16.80 -15.02
N ARG A 277 19.55 18.04 -14.83
CA ARG A 277 19.56 19.06 -15.89
C ARG A 277 20.26 20.33 -15.43
N LEU A 278 20.80 21.06 -16.41
CA LEU A 278 21.35 22.40 -16.18
C LEU A 278 20.17 23.33 -15.83
N LEU A 279 20.39 24.17 -14.84
CA LEU A 279 19.42 25.15 -14.35
C LEU A 279 19.43 26.43 -15.18
#